data_AF-A0A7R8UYN1-F1
#
_entry.id   AF-A0A7R8UYN1-F1
#
_cell.length_a   1.000
_cell.length_b   1.000
_cell.length_c   1.000
_cell.angle_alpha   90.00
_cell.angle_beta   90.00
_cell.angle_gamma   90.00
#
_symmetry.space_group_name_H-M   'P 1'
#
loop_
_entity.id
_entity.type
_entity.pdbx_description
1 polymer ?
#
loop_
_entity_poly.entity_id
_entity_poly.type
_entity_poly.pdbx_seq_one_letter_code
_entity_poly.pdbx_strand_id
1 'polypeptide(L)'
;MGIFDKLAGILKLKKEQINILVVGLNNSGKSTIVNHFKNPEERNNTIVPTVGFTVERFQNQGVFFTAFDMSGAGRYRSLWEHHFKSCHGIVFVIDSSDRMRLVVVKDELEILLQHPDIAFRKIPILFFANKMDCEDALSCVKIAAALGLEKIDEKPWHISSSNALTGQGLEDGVQWLIEQVRVCVVDSKRRKASTEDGTGKFVKGFPGSVSKVIAKTCYLNKAQVLCC
;
A
#
# COMPACT_ATOMS: atom_id res chain seq x y z
N MET A 1 15.82 21.60 23.14
CA MET A 1 14.73 21.62 22.14
C MET A 1 13.58 20.80 22.68
N GLY A 2 12.43 21.43 22.86
CA GLY A 2 11.53 21.17 23.98
C GLY A 2 10.54 20.05 23.73
N ILE A 3 10.03 19.49 24.84
CA ILE A 3 8.91 18.54 24.88
C ILE A 3 7.68 19.13 24.15
N PHE A 4 7.58 20.47 24.10
CA PHE A 4 6.61 21.23 23.33
C PHE A 4 6.72 21.06 21.81
N ASP A 5 7.90 20.79 21.22
CA ASP A 5 8.02 20.52 19.78
C ASP A 5 7.55 19.10 19.44
N LYS A 6 7.76 18.14 20.35
CA LYS A 6 7.18 16.79 20.26
C LYS A 6 5.66 16.84 20.46
N LEU A 7 5.18 17.58 21.46
CA LEU A 7 3.75 17.77 21.70
C LEU A 7 3.07 18.58 20.60
N ALA A 8 3.73 19.59 20.01
CA ALA A 8 3.23 20.31 18.85
C ALA A 8 3.27 19.45 17.58
N GLY A 9 4.26 18.55 17.44
CA GLY A 9 4.27 17.49 16.43
C GLY A 9 3.13 16.49 16.62
N ILE A 10 2.75 16.19 17.86
CA ILE A 10 1.62 15.31 18.23
C ILE A 10 0.26 16.03 18.11
N LEU A 11 0.19 17.34 18.38
CA LEU A 11 -1.02 18.17 18.35
C LEU A 11 -1.30 18.79 16.96
N LYS A 12 -0.29 18.94 16.09
CA LYS A 12 -0.46 19.30 14.65
C LYS A 12 -0.87 18.10 13.78
N LEU A 13 -1.06 16.91 14.35
CA LEU A 13 -1.63 15.73 13.67
C LEU A 13 -3.15 15.80 13.47
N LYS A 14 -3.79 16.97 13.66
CA LYS A 14 -5.19 17.14 13.27
C LYS A 14 -5.31 17.15 11.74
N LYS A 15 -5.69 15.97 11.23
CA LYS A 15 -6.05 15.60 9.84
C LYS A 15 -4.87 15.32 8.90
N GLU A 16 -4.09 14.28 9.17
CA GLU A 16 -3.23 13.69 8.14
C GLU A 16 -4.10 13.23 6.96
N GLN A 17 -3.85 13.79 5.77
CA GLN A 17 -4.49 13.39 4.52
C GLN A 17 -3.52 12.53 3.71
N ILE A 18 -3.93 11.30 3.40
CA ILE A 18 -3.15 10.34 2.61
C ILE A 18 -3.87 10.08 1.29
N ASN A 19 -3.29 10.58 0.21
CA ASN A 19 -3.60 10.13 -1.14
C ASN A 19 -3.07 8.72 -1.39
N ILE A 20 -3.94 7.75 -1.70
CA ILE A 20 -3.55 6.40 -2.10
C ILE A 20 -4.01 6.12 -3.51
N LEU A 21 -3.21 5.36 -4.25
CA LEU A 21 -3.61 4.84 -5.55
C LEU A 21 -4.03 3.38 -5.38
N VAL A 22 -5.25 3.02 -5.81
CA VAL A 22 -5.77 1.66 -5.72
C VAL A 22 -5.80 1.04 -7.13
N VAL A 23 -4.94 0.04 -7.35
CA VAL A 23 -4.70 -0.59 -8.67
C VAL A 23 -4.74 -2.10 -8.60
N GLY A 24 -4.71 -2.74 -9.77
CA GLY A 24 -4.89 -4.19 -9.95
C GLY A 24 -5.88 -4.49 -11.07
N LEU A 25 -5.93 -5.74 -11.52
CA LEU A 25 -6.74 -6.12 -12.68
C LEU A 25 -8.24 -5.93 -12.46
N ASN A 26 -9.01 -5.86 -13.54
CA ASN A 26 -10.47 -5.85 -13.44
C ASN A 26 -10.96 -7.08 -12.67
N ASN A 27 -12.02 -6.89 -11.89
CA ASN A 27 -12.61 -7.91 -11.01
C ASN A 27 -11.74 -8.35 -9.81
N SER A 28 -10.61 -7.68 -9.51
CA SER A 28 -9.82 -8.02 -8.31
C SER A 28 -10.47 -7.58 -6.99
N GLY A 29 -11.47 -6.70 -7.03
CA GLY A 29 -12.23 -6.24 -5.85
C GLY A 29 -11.81 -4.88 -5.28
N LYS A 30 -11.05 -4.06 -6.04
CA LYS A 30 -10.61 -2.72 -5.64
C LYS A 30 -11.75 -1.83 -5.11
N SER A 31 -12.78 -1.61 -5.92
CA SER A 31 -13.92 -0.78 -5.55
C SER A 31 -14.69 -1.35 -4.36
N THR A 32 -14.73 -2.67 -4.20
CA THR A 32 -15.33 -3.33 -3.02
C THR A 32 -14.53 -3.04 -1.75
N ILE A 33 -13.20 -3.11 -1.81
CA ILE A 33 -12.31 -2.76 -0.68
C ILE A 33 -12.49 -1.28 -0.31
N VAL A 34 -12.47 -0.38 -1.29
CA VAL A 34 -12.65 1.06 -1.04
C VAL A 34 -14.02 1.35 -0.45
N ASN A 35 -15.07 0.69 -0.97
CA ASN A 35 -16.42 0.79 -0.44
C ASN A 35 -16.53 0.29 1.01
N HIS A 36 -15.76 -0.74 1.40
CA HIS A 36 -15.74 -1.24 2.78
C HIS A 36 -15.31 -0.16 3.78
N PHE A 37 -14.35 0.68 3.44
CA PHE A 37 -13.86 1.73 4.34
C PHE A 37 -14.74 2.98 4.42
N LYS A 38 -15.75 3.10 3.55
CA LYS A 38 -16.73 4.19 3.66
C LYS A 38 -17.61 4.02 4.89
N ASN A 39 -18.19 5.14 5.34
CA ASN A 39 -19.26 5.14 6.33
C ASN A 39 -20.38 4.19 5.87
N PRO A 40 -21.00 3.40 6.76
CA PRO A 40 -22.05 2.45 6.39
C PRO A 40 -23.16 3.03 5.51
N GLU A 41 -23.54 4.28 5.76
CA GLU A 41 -24.58 5.02 5.02
C GLU A 41 -24.17 5.39 3.58
N GLU A 42 -22.87 5.47 3.29
CA GLU A 42 -22.30 5.82 1.98
C GLU A 42 -21.88 4.59 1.17
N ARG A 43 -22.01 3.39 1.74
CA ARG A 43 -21.65 2.15 1.06
C ARG A 43 -22.65 1.84 -0.04
N ASN A 44 -22.13 1.56 -1.22
CA ASN A 44 -22.93 1.06 -2.33
C ASN A 44 -23.22 -0.42 -2.13
N ASN A 45 -24.50 -0.81 -2.24
CA ASN A 45 -24.93 -2.22 -2.21
C ASN A 45 -24.52 -2.97 -3.48
N THR A 46 -24.44 -2.25 -4.61
CA THR A 46 -24.07 -2.81 -5.91
C THR A 46 -22.84 -2.08 -6.42
N ILE A 47 -21.74 -2.83 -6.58
CA ILE A 47 -20.50 -2.31 -7.15
C ILE A 47 -20.44 -2.70 -8.62
N VAL A 48 -20.37 -1.70 -9.50
CA VAL A 48 -20.27 -1.87 -10.95
C VAL A 48 -18.81 -1.73 -11.41
N PRO A 49 -18.42 -2.30 -12.56
CA PRO A 49 -17.08 -2.10 -13.10
C PRO A 49 -16.74 -0.63 -13.32
N THR A 50 -15.63 -0.18 -12.73
CA THR A 50 -15.15 1.21 -12.85
C THR A 50 -14.72 1.55 -14.28
N VAL A 51 -15.19 2.70 -14.77
CA VAL A 51 -14.77 3.30 -16.05
C VAL A 51 -13.79 4.43 -15.76
N GLY A 52 -12.55 4.32 -16.25
CA GLY A 52 -11.49 5.29 -15.96
C GLY A 52 -11.01 5.19 -14.50
N PHE A 53 -11.56 6.02 -13.61
CA PHE A 53 -11.28 6.02 -12.19
C PHE A 53 -12.41 6.68 -11.39
N THR A 54 -12.45 6.43 -10.08
CA THR A 54 -13.24 7.20 -9.11
C THR A 54 -12.34 7.76 -8.02
N VAL A 55 -12.78 8.85 -7.38
CA VAL A 55 -12.08 9.44 -6.24
C VAL A 55 -12.96 9.28 -5.02
N GLU A 56 -12.48 8.50 -4.06
CA GLU A 56 -13.23 8.15 -2.87
C GLU A 56 -12.53 8.69 -1.63
N ARG A 57 -13.30 9.23 -0.69
CA ARG A 57 -12.78 9.79 0.55
C ARG A 57 -13.38 9.05 1.72
N PHE A 58 -12.53 8.63 2.64
CA PHE A 58 -12.95 7.94 3.85
C PHE A 58 -11.99 8.25 4.98
N GLN A 59 -12.41 7.96 6.22
CA GLN A 59 -11.55 8.09 7.39
C GLN A 59 -11.29 6.71 7.96
N ASN A 60 -10.03 6.38 8.23
CA ASN A 60 -9.67 5.20 8.99
C ASN A 60 -8.59 5.53 10.04
N GLN A 61 -8.75 5.03 11.26
CA GLN A 61 -7.79 5.21 12.37
C GLN A 61 -7.31 6.67 12.57
N GLY A 62 -8.23 7.64 12.42
CA GLY A 62 -7.93 9.08 12.57
C GLY A 62 -7.24 9.73 11.36
N VAL A 63 -7.02 9.00 10.27
CA VAL A 63 -6.40 9.46 9.03
C VAL A 63 -7.47 9.63 7.94
N PHE A 64 -7.37 10.70 7.17
CA PHE A 64 -8.26 10.95 6.03
C PHE A 64 -7.62 10.43 4.75
N PHE A 65 -8.28 9.49 4.09
CA PHE A 65 -7.83 8.96 2.81
C PHE A 65 -8.50 9.69 1.65
N THR A 66 -7.72 9.93 0.60
CA THR A 66 -8.24 10.17 -0.76
C THR A 66 -7.73 9.01 -1.62
N ALA A 67 -8.62 8.07 -1.92
CA ALA A 67 -8.33 6.91 -2.73
C ALA A 67 -8.70 7.16 -4.19
N PHE A 68 -7.71 7.03 -5.07
CA PHE A 68 -7.92 7.00 -6.52
C PHE A 68 -8.14 5.53 -6.92
N ASP A 69 -9.40 5.11 -7.00
CA ASP A 69 -9.80 3.76 -7.41
C ASP A 69 -9.78 3.66 -8.94
N MET A 70 -8.72 3.03 -9.46
CA MET A 70 -8.46 2.98 -10.89
C MET A 70 -9.17 1.79 -11.54
N SER A 71 -9.62 1.96 -12.78
CA SER A 71 -10.10 0.82 -13.56
C SER A 71 -8.97 -0.17 -13.84
N GLY A 72 -9.26 -1.45 -13.67
CA GLY A 72 -8.32 -2.55 -13.97
C GLY A 72 -8.49 -3.14 -15.38
N ALA A 73 -9.44 -2.64 -16.16
CA ALA A 73 -9.67 -3.11 -17.53
C ALA A 73 -8.51 -2.66 -18.42
N GLY A 74 -8.02 -3.55 -19.30
CA GLY A 74 -6.80 -3.33 -20.09
C GLY A 74 -6.74 -1.96 -20.78
N ARG A 75 -7.83 -1.55 -21.42
CA ARG A 75 -7.94 -0.26 -22.13
C ARG A 75 -7.77 1.00 -21.25
N TYR A 76 -7.84 0.87 -19.93
CA TYR A 76 -7.77 1.99 -18.99
C TYR A 76 -6.53 1.96 -18.08
N ARG A 77 -5.65 0.95 -18.17
CA ARG A 77 -4.50 0.81 -17.25
C ARG A 77 -3.47 1.93 -17.42
N SER A 78 -3.34 2.49 -18.63
CA SER A 78 -2.49 3.67 -18.86
C SER A 78 -2.89 4.88 -18.01
N LEU A 79 -4.15 4.97 -17.57
CA LEU A 79 -4.60 6.08 -16.72
C LEU A 79 -4.00 6.04 -15.30
N TRP A 80 -3.42 4.92 -14.86
CA TRP A 80 -2.79 4.80 -13.55
C TRP A 80 -1.67 5.82 -13.38
N GLU A 81 -0.93 6.10 -14.45
CA GLU A 81 0.26 6.95 -14.40
C GLU A 81 -0.05 8.41 -14.06
N HIS A 82 -1.27 8.87 -14.36
CA HIS A 82 -1.74 10.23 -14.05
C HIS A 82 -1.72 10.54 -12.54
N HIS A 83 -1.74 9.51 -11.69
CA HIS A 83 -1.79 9.66 -10.24
C HIS A 83 -0.51 9.20 -9.53
N PHE A 84 0.51 8.74 -10.27
CA PHE A 84 1.76 8.27 -9.67
C PHE A 84 2.44 9.38 -8.85
N LYS A 85 2.59 10.59 -9.42
CA LYS A 85 3.29 11.70 -8.75
C LYS A 85 2.66 12.13 -7.42
N SER A 86 1.34 12.03 -7.28
CA SER A 86 0.59 12.58 -6.15
C SER A 86 0.21 11.56 -5.07
N CYS A 87 0.42 10.26 -5.32
CA CYS A 87 0.14 9.22 -4.33
C CYS A 87 1.22 9.15 -3.25
N HIS A 88 0.82 8.89 -2.01
CA HIS A 88 1.73 8.64 -0.89
C HIS A 88 1.96 7.15 -0.64
N GLY A 89 1.08 6.30 -1.16
CA GLY A 89 1.19 4.85 -1.10
C GLY A 89 0.29 4.19 -2.14
N ILE A 90 0.57 2.92 -2.44
CA ILE A 90 -0.18 2.12 -3.40
C ILE A 90 -0.87 0.97 -2.67
N VAL A 91 -2.13 0.75 -3.00
CA VAL A 91 -2.86 -0.48 -2.67
C VAL A 91 -3.01 -1.28 -3.96
N PHE A 92 -2.32 -2.41 -4.05
CA PHE A 92 -2.35 -3.30 -5.21
C PHE A 92 -3.22 -4.52 -4.88
N VAL A 93 -4.38 -4.62 -5.52
CA VAL A 93 -5.38 -5.65 -5.22
C VAL A 93 -5.32 -6.79 -6.23
N ILE A 94 -5.14 -8.00 -5.72
CA ILE A 94 -4.95 -9.23 -6.48
C ILE A 94 -6.13 -10.16 -6.17
N ASP A 95 -6.71 -10.75 -7.22
CA ASP A 95 -7.68 -11.84 -7.04
C ASP A 95 -6.91 -13.13 -6.74
N SER A 96 -6.98 -13.61 -5.50
CA SER A 96 -6.21 -14.78 -5.07
C SER A 96 -6.71 -16.08 -5.71
N SER A 97 -7.95 -16.11 -6.18
CA SER A 97 -8.53 -17.27 -6.86
C SER A 97 -8.12 -17.36 -8.34
N ASP A 98 -7.67 -16.25 -8.93
CA ASP A 98 -7.37 -16.17 -10.37
C ASP A 98 -5.90 -16.45 -10.68
N ARG A 99 -5.55 -17.73 -10.67
CA ARG A 99 -4.17 -18.20 -10.90
C ARG A 99 -3.66 -17.87 -12.30
N MET A 100 -4.54 -17.93 -13.30
CA MET A 100 -4.17 -17.72 -14.71
C MET A 100 -3.74 -16.28 -14.96
N ARG A 101 -4.41 -15.30 -14.32
CA ARG A 101 -4.08 -13.89 -14.51
C ARG A 101 -2.93 -13.39 -13.64
N LEU A 102 -2.31 -14.22 -12.78
CA LEU A 102 -1.14 -13.81 -12.01
C LEU A 102 0.05 -13.38 -12.89
N VAL A 103 0.20 -13.97 -14.09
CA VAL A 103 1.24 -13.54 -15.03
C VAL A 103 0.99 -12.09 -15.47
N VAL A 104 -0.26 -11.75 -15.80
CA VAL A 104 -0.65 -10.38 -16.15
C VAL A 104 -0.50 -9.44 -14.95
N VAL A 105 -0.83 -9.90 -13.73
CA VAL A 105 -0.59 -9.11 -12.51
C VAL A 105 0.89 -8.77 -12.35
N LYS A 106 1.77 -9.73 -12.59
CA LYS A 106 3.22 -9.55 -12.51
C LYS A 106 3.72 -8.53 -13.53
N ASP A 107 3.30 -8.66 -14.79
CA ASP A 107 3.71 -7.73 -15.85
C ASP A 107 3.28 -6.29 -15.52
N GLU A 108 2.04 -6.10 -15.05
CA GLU A 108 1.52 -4.78 -14.65
C GLU A 108 2.23 -4.22 -13.42
N LEU A 109 2.63 -5.08 -12.47
CA LEU A 109 3.43 -4.67 -11.31
C LEU A 109 4.82 -4.22 -11.75
N GLU A 110 5.47 -4.95 -12.66
CA GLU A 110 6.79 -4.60 -13.19
C GLU A 110 6.75 -3.26 -13.94
N ILE A 111 5.75 -3.05 -14.80
CA ILE A 111 5.53 -1.78 -15.50
C ILE A 111 5.37 -0.62 -14.50
N LEU A 112 4.54 -0.81 -13.47
CA LEU A 112 4.31 0.18 -12.43
C LEU A 112 5.59 0.51 -11.67
N LEU A 113 6.37 -0.50 -11.28
CA LEU A 113 7.60 -0.32 -10.49
C LEU A 113 8.71 0.38 -11.29
N GLN A 114 8.78 0.14 -12.61
CA GLN A 114 9.77 0.73 -13.51
C GLN A 114 9.41 2.16 -13.95
N HIS A 115 8.17 2.60 -13.77
CA HIS A 115 7.73 3.92 -14.19
C HIS A 115 8.56 5.03 -13.50
N PRO A 116 9.07 6.06 -14.20
CA PRO A 116 9.96 7.09 -13.62
C PRO A 116 9.41 7.78 -12.36
N ASP A 117 8.10 8.04 -12.32
CA ASP A 117 7.42 8.65 -11.18
C ASP A 117 7.20 7.72 -9.97
N ILE A 118 7.60 6.45 -10.07
CA ILE A 118 7.52 5.44 -9.01
C ILE A 118 8.91 4.88 -8.67
N ALA A 119 9.71 4.56 -9.70
CA ALA A 119 10.99 3.89 -9.58
C ALA A 119 11.90 4.55 -8.53
N PHE A 120 12.05 5.87 -8.57
CA PHE A 120 12.97 6.60 -7.68
C PHE A 120 12.34 7.06 -6.35
N ARG A 121 11.07 6.72 -6.09
CA ARG A 121 10.37 7.14 -4.88
C ARG A 121 10.21 5.96 -3.93
N LYS A 122 10.57 6.18 -2.66
CA LYS A 122 10.36 5.23 -1.58
C LYS A 122 8.90 5.28 -1.10
N ILE A 123 7.99 4.77 -1.92
CA ILE A 123 6.55 4.74 -1.61
C ILE A 123 6.18 3.34 -1.11
N PRO A 124 5.38 3.20 -0.04
CA PRO A 124 4.88 1.91 0.41
C PRO A 124 3.87 1.31 -0.55
N ILE A 125 3.96 -0.02 -0.72
CA ILE A 125 3.04 -0.81 -1.53
C ILE A 125 2.39 -1.88 -0.66
N LEU A 126 1.09 -1.73 -0.41
CA LEU A 126 0.26 -2.74 0.24
C LEU A 126 -0.38 -3.64 -0.81
N PHE A 127 -0.10 -4.94 -0.75
CA PHE A 127 -0.75 -5.94 -1.57
C PHE A 127 -1.92 -6.57 -0.81
N PHE A 128 -3.09 -6.57 -1.41
CA PHE A 128 -4.21 -7.38 -0.94
C PHE A 128 -4.33 -8.64 -1.80
N ALA A 129 -4.08 -9.79 -1.18
CA ALA A 129 -4.47 -11.09 -1.69
C ALA A 129 -5.96 -11.28 -1.39
N ASN A 130 -6.80 -10.67 -2.23
CA ASN A 130 -8.24 -10.58 -2.03
C ASN A 130 -8.98 -11.86 -2.47
N LYS A 131 -10.22 -12.00 -2.02
CA LYS A 131 -11.09 -13.18 -2.24
C LYS A 131 -10.53 -14.45 -1.59
N MET A 132 -9.99 -14.32 -0.39
CA MET A 132 -9.46 -15.44 0.39
C MET A 132 -10.53 -16.50 0.76
N ASP A 133 -11.80 -16.15 0.61
CA ASP A 133 -12.97 -17.02 0.82
C ASP A 133 -13.19 -18.03 -0.32
N CYS A 134 -12.61 -17.81 -1.51
CA CYS A 134 -12.73 -18.76 -2.61
C CYS A 134 -11.89 -20.03 -2.33
N GLU A 135 -12.42 -21.21 -2.65
CA GLU A 135 -11.74 -22.50 -2.44
C GLU A 135 -10.36 -22.56 -3.13
N ASP A 136 -10.24 -21.95 -4.31
CA ASP A 136 -9.00 -21.92 -5.08
C ASP A 136 -8.02 -20.81 -4.71
N ALA A 137 -8.32 -20.02 -3.67
CA ALA A 137 -7.51 -18.88 -3.26
C ALA A 137 -6.07 -19.28 -2.91
N LEU A 138 -5.12 -18.58 -3.52
CA LEU A 138 -3.71 -18.70 -3.23
C LEU A 138 -3.36 -17.99 -1.92
N SER A 139 -2.54 -18.64 -1.09
CA SER A 139 -1.93 -17.99 0.08
C SER A 139 -1.04 -16.82 -0.32
N CYS A 140 -0.87 -15.84 0.57
CA CYS A 140 0.07 -14.72 0.38
C CYS A 140 1.48 -15.17 -0.01
N VAL A 141 1.98 -16.27 0.56
CA VAL A 141 3.33 -16.80 0.27
C VAL A 141 3.45 -17.20 -1.20
N LYS A 142 2.44 -17.90 -1.75
CA LYS A 142 2.41 -18.31 -3.16
C LYS A 142 2.31 -17.10 -4.09
N ILE A 143 1.47 -16.12 -3.75
CA ILE A 143 1.34 -14.89 -4.55
C ILE A 143 2.64 -14.10 -4.52
N ALA A 144 3.26 -13.93 -3.35
CA ALA A 144 4.51 -13.20 -3.21
C ALA A 144 5.62 -13.82 -4.07
N ALA A 145 5.77 -15.15 -4.01
CA ALA A 145 6.74 -15.87 -4.85
C ALA A 145 6.42 -15.78 -6.35
N ALA A 146 5.13 -15.88 -6.74
CA ALA A 146 4.73 -15.79 -8.14
C ALA A 146 5.01 -14.41 -8.74
N LEU A 147 4.81 -13.34 -7.96
CA LEU A 147 5.07 -11.96 -8.38
C LEU A 147 6.52 -11.53 -8.18
N GLY A 148 7.34 -12.32 -7.48
CA GLY A 148 8.73 -11.97 -7.17
C GLY A 148 8.86 -10.77 -6.23
N LEU A 149 7.95 -10.64 -5.26
CA LEU A 149 7.91 -9.48 -4.35
C LEU A 149 9.20 -9.33 -3.52
N GLU A 150 9.92 -10.43 -3.30
CA GLU A 150 11.21 -10.45 -2.62
C GLU A 150 12.30 -9.65 -3.35
N LYS A 151 12.11 -9.32 -4.64
CA LYS A 151 13.04 -8.51 -5.44
C LYS A 151 12.78 -7.00 -5.28
N ILE A 152 11.73 -6.61 -4.58
CA ILE A 152 11.40 -5.21 -4.31
C ILE A 152 12.16 -4.77 -3.07
N ASP A 153 13.42 -4.35 -3.25
CA ASP A 153 14.32 -3.98 -2.14
C ASP A 153 14.24 -2.50 -1.75
N GLU A 154 13.89 -1.63 -2.70
CA GLU A 154 13.98 -0.17 -2.53
C GLU A 154 12.72 0.46 -1.90
N LYS A 155 11.64 -0.31 -1.76
CA LYS A 155 10.32 0.17 -1.35
C LYS A 155 9.77 -0.74 -0.25
N PRO A 156 9.22 -0.19 0.85
CA PRO A 156 8.55 -1.02 1.84
C PRO A 156 7.30 -1.63 1.23
N TRP A 157 7.09 -2.92 1.43
CA TRP A 157 5.89 -3.61 0.96
C TRP A 157 5.38 -4.59 2.02
N HIS A 158 4.09 -4.88 1.94
CA HIS A 158 3.42 -5.90 2.76
C HIS A 158 2.31 -6.55 1.96
N ILE A 159 2.03 -7.82 2.25
CA ILE A 159 0.92 -8.56 1.65
C ILE A 159 0.02 -9.11 2.75
N SER A 160 -1.28 -8.85 2.63
CA SER A 160 -2.31 -9.34 3.53
C SER A 160 -3.35 -10.14 2.76
N SER A 161 -3.80 -11.27 3.31
CA SER A 161 -4.98 -11.98 2.83
C SER A 161 -6.21 -11.15 3.17
N SER A 162 -7.12 -10.98 2.22
CA SER A 162 -8.32 -10.19 2.47
C SER A 162 -9.58 -10.78 1.87
N ASN A 163 -10.71 -10.45 2.51
CA ASN A 163 -12.03 -10.60 1.95
C ASN A 163 -12.71 -9.22 1.94
N ALA A 164 -12.86 -8.64 0.75
CA ALA A 164 -13.48 -7.32 0.59
C ALA A 164 -14.97 -7.26 0.98
N LEU A 165 -15.67 -8.40 0.96
CA LEU A 165 -17.09 -8.48 1.30
C LEU A 165 -17.29 -8.46 2.82
N THR A 166 -16.45 -9.19 3.56
CA THR A 166 -16.56 -9.30 5.03
C THR A 166 -15.71 -8.28 5.77
N GLY A 167 -14.66 -7.74 5.13
CA GLY A 167 -13.67 -6.86 5.75
C GLY A 167 -12.48 -7.57 6.36
N GLN A 168 -12.48 -8.90 6.38
CA GLN A 168 -11.40 -9.68 7.00
C GLN A 168 -10.05 -9.33 6.35
N GLY A 169 -9.05 -9.05 7.20
CA GLY A 169 -7.67 -8.74 6.81
C GLY A 169 -7.44 -7.35 6.20
N LEU A 170 -8.50 -6.54 6.00
CA LEU A 170 -8.37 -5.18 5.45
C LEU A 170 -7.76 -4.19 6.44
N GLU A 171 -8.20 -4.23 7.70
CA GLU A 171 -7.74 -3.30 8.73
C GLU A 171 -6.24 -3.42 9.01
N ASP A 172 -5.74 -4.64 9.18
CA ASP A 172 -4.31 -4.89 9.42
C ASP A 172 -3.44 -4.36 8.27
N GLY A 173 -3.89 -4.58 7.03
CA GLY A 173 -3.20 -4.08 5.84
C GLY A 173 -3.16 -2.55 5.78
N VAL A 174 -4.30 -1.88 6.01
CA VAL A 174 -4.37 -0.42 6.00
C VAL A 174 -3.61 0.20 7.17
N GLN A 175 -3.62 -0.43 8.34
CA GLN A 175 -2.80 0.00 9.48
C GLN A 175 -1.32 0.02 9.10
N TRP A 176 -0.81 -1.07 8.52
CA TRP A 176 0.57 -1.14 8.04
C TRP A 176 0.88 -0.02 7.04
N LEU A 177 -0.05 0.25 6.11
CA LEU A 177 0.14 1.31 5.11
C LEU A 177 0.24 2.69 5.77
N ILE A 178 -0.61 3.01 6.74
CA ILE A 178 -0.57 4.27 7.50
C ILE A 178 0.80 4.45 8.17
N GLU A 179 1.27 3.40 8.86
CA GLU A 179 2.56 3.42 9.55
C GLU A 179 3.72 3.68 8.57
N GLN A 180 3.74 2.99 7.43
CA GLN A 180 4.80 3.19 6.44
C GLN A 180 4.75 4.55 5.75
N VAL A 181 3.55 5.05 5.43
CA VAL A 181 3.42 6.39 4.83
C VAL A 181 4.00 7.44 5.77
N ARG A 182 3.70 7.35 7.08
CA ARG A 182 4.26 8.26 8.09
C ARG A 182 5.78 8.23 8.11
N VAL A 183 6.39 7.05 8.07
CA VAL A 183 7.85 6.88 8.00
C VAL A 183 8.41 7.56 6.76
N CYS A 184 7.86 7.28 5.57
CA CYS A 184 8.35 7.86 4.32
C CYS A 184 8.21 9.39 4.25
N VAL A 185 7.12 9.94 4.81
CA VAL A 185 6.89 11.40 4.87
C VAL A 185 7.90 12.07 5.81
N VAL A 186 8.16 11.49 6.99
CA VAL A 186 9.15 12.02 7.93
C VAL A 186 10.55 11.99 7.34
N ASP A 187 10.94 10.90 6.68
CA ASP A 187 12.24 10.78 6.00
C ASP A 187 12.41 11.82 4.89
N SER A 188 11.35 12.07 4.11
CA SER A 188 11.37 13.07 3.04
C SER A 188 11.57 14.50 3.58
N LYS A 189 10.94 14.84 4.71
CA LYS A 189 11.12 16.15 5.35
C LYS A 189 12.54 16.34 5.89
N ARG A 190 13.13 15.31 6.50
CA ARG A 190 14.52 15.34 7.00
C ARG A 190 15.53 15.59 5.89
N ARG A 191 15.38 14.91 4.75
CA ARG A 191 16.26 15.10 3.59
C ARG A 191 16.22 16.54 3.05
N LYS A 192 15.03 17.13 2.95
CA LYS A 192 14.86 18.52 2.50
C LYS A 192 15.48 19.53 3.46
N ALA A 193 15.28 19.36 4.77
CA ALA A 193 15.90 20.22 5.78
C ALA A 193 17.43 20.14 5.77
N SER A 194 18.00 18.99 5.43
CA SER A 194 19.45 18.80 5.32
C SER A 194 20.06 19.51 4.11
N THR A 195 19.28 19.71 3.04
CA THR A 195 19.72 20.41 1.82
C THR A 195 19.55 21.93 1.88
N GLU A 196 18.76 22.45 2.81
CA GLU A 196 18.46 23.89 2.95
C GLU A 196 19.33 24.62 3.98
N ASP A 197 20.13 23.90 4.79
CA ASP A 197 21.11 24.53 5.68
C ASP A 197 22.31 25.02 4.86
N GLY A 198 22.20 26.28 4.41
CA GLY A 198 23.04 26.98 3.43
C GLY A 198 24.49 27.27 3.84
N THR A 199 25.17 26.30 4.46
CA THR A 199 26.63 26.30 4.54
C THR A 199 27.12 25.24 3.55
N GLY A 200 27.79 25.66 2.47
CA GLY A 200 28.31 24.76 1.42
C GLY A 200 29.40 23.80 1.91
N LYS A 201 29.10 22.95 2.89
CA LYS A 201 29.94 21.86 3.39
C LYS A 201 29.22 20.55 3.10
N PHE A 202 29.84 19.75 2.24
CA PHE A 202 29.46 18.37 1.99
C PHE A 202 29.63 17.56 3.29
N VAL A 203 28.57 17.38 4.07
CA VAL A 203 28.61 16.49 5.24
C VAL A 203 28.46 15.06 4.73
N LYS A 204 29.54 14.27 4.82
CA LYS A 204 29.53 12.83 4.52
C LYS A 204 28.38 12.17 5.28
N GLY A 205 27.47 11.54 4.53
CA GLY A 205 26.39 10.75 5.09
C GLY A 205 26.95 9.69 6.03
N PHE A 206 26.50 9.69 7.28
CA PHE A 206 26.74 8.59 8.21
C PHE A 206 26.11 7.30 7.65
N PRO A 207 26.77 6.14 7.77
CA PRO A 207 26.22 4.87 7.30
C PRO A 207 25.03 4.50 8.19
N GLY A 208 23.82 4.70 7.67
CA GLY A 208 22.57 4.33 8.35
C GLY A 208 22.39 2.82 8.37
N SER A 209 23.07 2.12 9.27
CA SER A 209 22.68 0.78 9.72
C SER A 209 21.52 0.88 10.69
N VAL A 210 20.29 1.00 10.19
CA VAL A 210 19.07 0.61 10.94
C VAL A 210 18.02 0.11 9.95
N SER A 211 18.20 -1.10 9.42
CA SER A 211 17.15 -1.86 8.72
C SER A 211 17.42 -3.35 8.89
N LYS A 212 17.48 -3.81 10.15
CA LYS A 212 17.49 -5.24 10.51
C LYS A 212 16.79 -5.47 11.85
N VAL A 213 15.59 -4.97 12.03
CA VAL A 213 14.67 -5.47 13.06
C VAL A 213 13.26 -5.38 12.45
N ILE A 214 12.45 -6.42 12.61
CA ILE A 214 11.13 -6.64 11.98
C ILE A 214 11.20 -7.33 10.60
N ALA A 215 11.89 -8.48 10.55
CA ALA A 215 11.58 -9.57 9.62
C ALA A 215 11.36 -10.90 10.39
N LYS A 216 10.96 -10.82 11.67
CA LYS A 216 10.90 -11.98 12.57
C LYS A 216 9.48 -12.41 12.98
N THR A 217 8.44 -11.72 12.54
CA THR A 217 7.06 -12.03 12.99
C THR A 217 6.29 -12.96 12.04
N CYS A 218 6.80 -13.24 10.83
CA CYS A 218 6.19 -14.24 9.93
C CYS A 218 6.77 -15.67 10.05
N TYR A 219 7.75 -15.90 10.94
CA TYR A 219 8.40 -17.22 11.10
C TYR A 219 8.00 -17.99 12.37
N LEU A 220 7.15 -17.44 13.25
CA LEU A 220 6.84 -18.06 14.54
C LEU A 220 5.56 -18.92 14.60
N ASN A 221 4.81 -19.06 13.50
CA ASN A 221 3.61 -19.92 13.46
C ASN A 221 3.78 -21.28 12.74
N LYS A 222 5.02 -21.78 12.63
CA LYS A 222 5.31 -23.10 12.05
C LYS A 222 5.80 -24.17 13.04
N ALA A 223 5.73 -23.94 14.35
CA ALA A 223 6.27 -24.86 15.35
C ALA A 223 5.25 -25.46 16.33
N GLN A 224 3.96 -25.55 15.96
CA GLN A 224 2.96 -26.16 16.85
C GLN A 224 1.96 -27.13 16.20
N VAL A 225 2.24 -27.62 14.99
CA VAL A 225 1.47 -28.73 14.39
C VAL A 225 2.44 -29.83 13.98
N LEU A 226 3.00 -30.51 14.98
CA LEU A 226 3.71 -31.81 14.89
C LEU A 226 3.91 -32.34 16.32
N CYS A 227 2.81 -32.64 17.01
CA CYS A 227 2.75 -33.60 18.12
C CYS A 227 1.28 -33.83 18.48
N CYS A 228 0.69 -34.84 17.83
CA CYS A 228 -0.43 -35.70 18.22
C CYS A 228 -0.94 -36.39 16.94
#